data_AF-A0A852C1D0-F1
#
_entry.id   AF-A0A852C1D0-F1
#
_cell.length_a   1.000
_cell.length_b   1.000
_cell.length_c   1.000
_cell.angle_alpha   90.00
_cell.angle_beta   90.00
_cell.angle_gamma   90.00
#
_symmetry.space_group_name_H-M   'P 1'
#
loop_
_entity.id
_entity.type
_entity.pdbx_description
1 polymer ?
#
loop_
_entity_poly.entity_id
_entity_poly.type
_entity_poly.pdbx_seq_one_letter_code
_entity_poly.pdbx_strand_id
1 'polypeptide(L)'
;MICLCCSLLVTSCCFKQFTEHHAMEIFVFSLPVQVLPPVNFTLTVSALAQVLLHWKPNPNQEQRNYTIRYDLKILSPVPEEYDTKRTYSIQAVALHNGFSACLRTLLLHGGLQLSSEWLKEELPPLPGAPETSVTNLSCVTHLTTSSTVSLHCTWLPGQGAPEDTKYFLFYRYEMYTEECQDYIQDKWDRNIECRFSVTHIDAEELDKPVVIHINGSSKYAAIKPFQHLFNQNAIEKVNVPRNVSVFLEQNDLLATWEKPISPFPKECFEYEFYLFNWKSGNKQV
;
A
#
# COMPACT_ATOMS: atom_id res chain seq x y z
N MET A 1 -30.92 61.13 -54.64
CA MET A 1 -30.15 61.83 -55.69
C MET A 1 -29.92 60.82 -56.80
N ILE A 2 -30.60 61.02 -57.92
CA ILE A 2 -30.52 60.22 -59.15
C ILE A 2 -29.21 60.58 -59.85
N CYS A 3 -28.51 59.61 -60.43
CA CYS A 3 -27.90 59.80 -61.74
C CYS A 3 -27.58 58.48 -62.44
N LEU A 4 -28.22 58.29 -63.59
CA LEU A 4 -27.81 57.38 -64.66
C LEU A 4 -26.46 57.83 -65.24
N CYS A 5 -25.66 56.90 -65.77
CA CYS A 5 -25.34 56.89 -67.21
C CYS A 5 -24.50 55.67 -67.63
N CYS A 6 -24.95 55.06 -68.73
CA CYS A 6 -24.21 54.18 -69.62
C CYS A 6 -23.12 54.95 -70.38
N SER A 7 -21.99 54.31 -70.67
CA SER A 7 -21.36 54.35 -72.01
C SER A 7 -20.19 53.38 -72.15
N LEU A 8 -20.18 52.69 -73.29
CA LEU A 8 -19.19 51.72 -73.78
C LEU A 8 -17.82 52.36 -74.10
N LEU A 9 -16.73 51.58 -74.07
CA LEU A 9 -15.85 51.35 -75.22
C LEU A 9 -14.78 50.26 -74.96
N VAL A 10 -14.49 49.56 -76.04
CA VAL A 10 -13.73 48.31 -76.22
C VAL A 10 -12.24 48.59 -76.36
N THR A 11 -11.33 47.70 -75.88
CA THR A 11 -10.20 47.15 -76.67
C THR A 11 -9.34 46.10 -75.92
N SER A 12 -9.35 44.89 -76.51
CA SER A 12 -8.24 43.96 -76.77
C SER A 12 -7.37 43.31 -75.66
N CYS A 13 -7.67 42.01 -75.46
CA CYS A 13 -6.79 40.83 -75.35
C CYS A 13 -5.36 40.93 -74.77
N CYS A 14 -5.14 40.16 -73.69
CA CYS A 14 -4.01 39.23 -73.65
C CYS A 14 -4.40 37.97 -72.84
N PHE A 15 -4.44 36.83 -73.52
CA PHE A 15 -4.72 35.49 -72.99
C PHE A 15 -3.56 35.05 -72.08
N LYS A 16 -3.84 34.63 -70.84
CA LYS A 16 -2.97 33.71 -70.09
C LYS A 16 -3.81 32.59 -69.51
N GLN A 17 -3.61 31.43 -70.10
CA GLN A 17 -4.25 30.16 -69.80
C GLN A 17 -3.62 29.58 -68.53
N PHE A 18 -4.39 29.51 -67.44
CA PHE A 18 -4.00 28.76 -66.24
C PHE A 18 -4.55 27.35 -66.39
N THR A 19 -3.65 26.37 -66.54
CA THR A 19 -3.93 24.95 -66.51
C THR A 19 -4.20 24.51 -65.07
N GLU A 20 -5.35 23.89 -64.83
CA GLU A 20 -5.72 23.21 -63.59
C GLU A 20 -4.79 22.01 -63.36
N HIS A 21 -4.03 22.04 -62.27
CA HIS A 21 -3.43 20.84 -61.69
C HIS A 21 -4.30 20.39 -60.52
N HIS A 22 -5.09 19.34 -60.73
CA HIS A 22 -5.64 18.57 -59.62
C HIS A 22 -4.49 17.85 -58.92
N ALA A 23 -4.03 18.41 -57.80
CA ALA A 23 -3.24 17.68 -56.82
C ALA A 23 -4.17 16.67 -56.15
N MET A 24 -4.04 15.41 -56.53
CA MET A 24 -4.59 14.29 -55.78
C MET A 24 -3.84 14.23 -54.45
N GLU A 25 -4.41 14.81 -53.40
CA GLU A 25 -3.92 14.62 -52.04
C GLU A 25 -4.01 13.13 -51.72
N ILE A 26 -2.85 12.47 -51.73
CA ILE A 26 -2.69 11.14 -51.18
C ILE A 26 -2.85 11.30 -49.67
N PHE A 27 -4.07 11.13 -49.17
CA PHE A 27 -4.29 10.81 -47.77
C PHE A 27 -3.57 9.49 -47.50
N VAL A 28 -2.34 9.57 -47.00
CA VAL A 28 -1.68 8.43 -46.36
C VAL A 28 -2.52 8.16 -45.11
N PHE A 29 -3.46 7.24 -45.20
CA PHE A 29 -4.06 6.61 -44.03
C PHE A 29 -2.94 5.85 -43.32
N SER A 30 -2.19 6.53 -42.45
CA SER A 30 -1.40 5.82 -41.45
C SER A 30 -2.40 5.07 -40.59
N LEU A 31 -2.40 3.73 -40.68
CA LEU A 31 -3.21 2.89 -39.82
C LEU A 31 -3.04 3.35 -38.36
N PRO A 32 -4.14 3.47 -37.59
CA PRO A 32 -4.02 3.81 -36.17
C PRO A 32 -3.08 2.81 -35.51
N VAL A 33 -2.09 3.33 -34.79
CA VAL A 33 -1.08 2.52 -34.10
C VAL A 33 -1.79 1.57 -33.15
N GLN A 34 -1.75 0.27 -33.44
CA GLN A 34 -2.37 -0.73 -32.59
C GLN A 34 -1.50 -0.96 -31.36
N VAL A 35 -2.08 -0.77 -30.17
CA VAL A 35 -1.41 -1.04 -28.90
C VAL A 35 -1.87 -2.39 -28.37
N LEU A 36 -0.93 -3.33 -28.27
CA LEU A 36 -1.20 -4.69 -27.83
C LEU A 36 -1.00 -4.80 -26.31
N PRO A 37 -1.85 -5.57 -25.61
CA PRO A 37 -1.68 -5.79 -24.19
C PRO A 37 -0.42 -6.62 -23.90
N PRO A 38 0.15 -6.53 -22.69
CA PRO A 38 1.29 -7.36 -22.29
C PRO A 38 0.99 -8.85 -22.40
N VAL A 39 2.00 -9.70 -22.31
CA VAL A 39 1.81 -11.16 -22.29
C VAL A 39 2.31 -11.75 -20.99
N ASN A 40 1.78 -12.91 -20.60
CA ASN A 40 2.14 -13.63 -19.37
C ASN A 40 2.00 -12.77 -18.11
N PHE A 41 0.90 -12.03 -17.99
CA PHE A 41 0.59 -11.34 -16.74
C PHE A 41 0.25 -12.38 -15.67
N THR A 42 1.01 -12.42 -14.59
CA THR A 42 0.89 -13.40 -13.52
C THR A 42 0.98 -12.75 -12.15
N LEU A 43 0.23 -13.29 -11.20
CA LEU A 43 0.27 -12.91 -9.80
C LEU A 43 0.84 -14.08 -8.99
N THR A 44 1.92 -13.85 -8.24
CA THR A 44 2.54 -14.88 -7.39
C THR A 44 2.73 -14.39 -5.97
N VAL A 45 2.34 -15.20 -4.99
CA VAL A 45 2.59 -14.89 -3.58
C VAL A 45 4.06 -15.16 -3.29
N SER A 46 4.85 -14.09 -3.08
CA SER A 46 6.30 -14.19 -2.87
C SER A 46 6.68 -14.27 -1.39
N ALA A 47 5.85 -13.72 -0.50
CA ALA A 47 6.01 -13.78 0.96
C ALA A 47 4.67 -13.52 1.67
N LEU A 48 4.64 -13.56 3.01
CA LEU A 48 3.43 -13.24 3.79
C LEU A 48 2.91 -11.83 3.45
N ALA A 49 1.65 -11.75 3.03
CA ALA A 49 1.03 -10.50 2.59
C ALA A 49 1.87 -9.73 1.54
N GLN A 50 2.52 -10.46 0.63
CA GLN A 50 3.28 -9.89 -0.47
C GLN A 50 2.96 -10.63 -1.78
N VAL A 51 2.64 -9.86 -2.81
CA VAL A 51 2.38 -10.38 -4.16
C VAL A 51 3.35 -9.76 -5.16
N LEU A 52 3.95 -10.61 -5.99
CA LEU A 52 4.72 -10.25 -7.15
C LEU A 52 3.80 -10.29 -8.37
N LEU A 53 3.63 -9.13 -8.99
CA LEU A 53 3.01 -8.97 -10.30
C LEU A 53 4.12 -9.00 -11.33
N HIS A 54 4.00 -9.87 -12.33
CA HIS A 54 5.02 -10.01 -13.37
C HIS A 54 4.36 -10.16 -14.73
N TRP A 55 4.94 -9.55 -15.77
CA TRP A 55 4.49 -9.63 -17.15
C TRP A 55 5.66 -9.53 -18.12
N LYS A 56 5.41 -9.74 -19.41
CA LYS A 56 6.38 -9.53 -20.48
C LYS A 56 5.82 -8.55 -21.51
N PRO A 57 6.68 -7.73 -22.16
CA PRO A 57 6.26 -6.91 -23.29
C PRO A 57 5.66 -7.79 -24.39
N ASN A 58 4.66 -7.29 -25.10
CA ASN A 58 4.10 -8.03 -26.22
C ASN A 58 5.13 -8.11 -27.36
N PRO A 59 5.55 -9.30 -27.81
CA PRO A 59 6.58 -9.46 -28.83
C PRO A 59 6.14 -8.93 -30.20
N ASN A 60 4.83 -8.85 -30.44
CA ASN A 60 4.25 -8.38 -31.70
C ASN A 60 3.99 -6.87 -31.70
N GLN A 61 4.34 -6.15 -30.62
CA GLN A 61 4.17 -4.70 -30.57
C GLN A 61 5.10 -4.03 -31.59
N GLU A 62 4.54 -3.14 -32.41
CA GLU A 62 5.31 -2.38 -33.39
C GLU A 62 6.49 -1.65 -32.72
N GLN A 63 7.70 -1.91 -33.21
CA GLN A 63 8.90 -1.23 -32.78
C GLN A 63 9.04 0.10 -33.53
N ARG A 64 8.63 1.20 -32.90
CA ARG A 64 8.95 2.56 -33.34
C ARG A 64 9.49 3.37 -32.17
N ASN A 65 9.70 4.68 -32.36
CA ASN A 65 10.16 5.62 -31.35
C ASN A 65 9.05 5.96 -30.31
N TYR A 66 8.45 4.94 -29.70
CA TYR A 66 7.50 5.05 -28.59
C TYR A 66 8.22 4.85 -27.26
N THR A 67 7.83 5.60 -26.24
CA THR A 67 8.15 5.23 -24.86
C THR A 67 7.07 4.29 -24.35
N ILE A 68 7.44 3.03 -24.09
CA ILE A 68 6.53 2.01 -23.53
C ILE A 68 6.52 2.15 -22.01
N ARG A 69 5.32 2.24 -21.44
CA ARG A 69 5.02 2.11 -20.00
C ARG A 69 3.89 1.09 -19.83
N TYR A 70 3.58 0.78 -18.58
CA TYR A 70 2.49 -0.10 -18.22
C TYR A 70 1.66 0.57 -17.14
N ASP A 71 0.36 0.70 -17.39
CA ASP A 71 -0.59 1.13 -16.36
C ASP A 71 -1.00 -0.10 -15.57
N LEU A 72 -0.84 -0.03 -14.26
CA LEU A 72 -1.22 -1.06 -13.32
C LEU A 72 -2.28 -0.49 -12.38
N LYS A 73 -3.37 -1.23 -12.25
CA LYS A 73 -4.51 -0.87 -11.41
C LYS A 73 -4.82 -2.01 -10.45
N ILE A 74 -4.59 -1.81 -9.17
CA ILE A 74 -5.04 -2.71 -8.11
C ILE A 74 -6.53 -2.44 -7.89
N LEU A 75 -7.35 -3.49 -7.96
CA LEU A 75 -8.80 -3.39 -7.75
C LEU A 75 -9.19 -3.76 -6.31
N SER A 76 -8.49 -4.71 -5.71
CA SER A 76 -8.72 -5.23 -4.36
C SER A 76 -7.40 -5.77 -3.79
N PRO A 77 -7.12 -5.62 -2.47
CA PRO A 77 -8.02 -5.12 -1.42
C PRO A 77 -8.13 -3.60 -1.30
N VAL A 78 -7.11 -2.86 -1.72
CA VAL A 78 -7.09 -1.39 -1.68
C VAL A 78 -6.91 -0.88 -3.11
N PRO A 79 -7.87 -0.12 -3.67
CA PRO A 79 -7.73 0.41 -5.02
C PRO A 79 -6.55 1.37 -5.15
N GLU A 80 -5.69 1.12 -6.12
CA GLU A 80 -4.51 1.94 -6.43
C GLU A 80 -4.26 1.92 -7.94
N GLU A 81 -3.80 3.02 -8.52
CA GLU A 81 -3.49 3.10 -9.95
C GLU A 81 -2.20 3.91 -10.15
N TYR A 82 -1.25 3.33 -10.87
CA TYR A 82 0.03 3.96 -11.19
C TYR A 82 0.60 3.37 -12.47
N ASP A 83 1.61 4.03 -13.04
CA ASP A 83 2.31 3.55 -14.22
C ASP A 83 3.78 3.20 -13.93
N THR A 84 4.34 2.30 -14.73
CA THR A 84 5.74 1.89 -14.56
C THR A 84 6.38 1.52 -15.89
N LYS A 85 7.71 1.68 -15.97
CA LYS A 85 8.51 1.15 -17.10
C LYS A 85 8.97 -0.29 -16.86
N ARG A 86 8.86 -0.78 -15.62
CA ARG A 86 9.27 -2.13 -15.24
C ARG A 86 8.25 -3.14 -15.74
N THR A 87 8.68 -4.39 -15.88
CA THR A 87 7.82 -5.53 -16.25
C THR A 87 7.42 -6.37 -15.03
N TYR A 88 7.55 -5.78 -13.84
CA TYR A 88 7.16 -6.36 -12.58
C TYR A 88 6.80 -5.27 -11.57
N SER A 89 6.04 -5.65 -10.56
CA SER A 89 5.73 -4.82 -9.39
C SER A 89 5.56 -5.72 -8.17
N ILE A 90 5.96 -5.24 -7.00
CA ILE A 90 5.82 -5.97 -5.74
C ILE A 90 4.89 -5.15 -4.86
N GLN A 91 3.88 -5.81 -4.29
CA GLN A 91 2.87 -5.17 -3.46
C GLN A 91 2.78 -5.85 -2.10
N ALA A 92 2.83 -5.06 -1.04
CA ALA A 92 2.66 -5.51 0.34
C ALA A 92 1.21 -5.23 0.77
N VAL A 93 0.37 -6.26 0.76
CA VAL A 93 -1.08 -6.13 0.96
C VAL A 93 -1.66 -7.38 1.61
N ALA A 94 -2.75 -7.24 2.36
CA ALA A 94 -3.44 -8.37 2.97
C ALA A 94 -4.13 -9.23 1.88
N LEU A 95 -3.76 -10.50 1.79
CA LEU A 95 -4.20 -11.43 0.74
C LEU A 95 -5.34 -12.36 1.19
N HIS A 96 -5.72 -12.32 2.47
CA HIS A 96 -6.70 -13.26 3.01
C HIS A 96 -8.07 -13.21 2.33
N ASN A 97 -8.46 -12.05 1.78
CA ASN A 97 -9.70 -11.86 1.00
C ASN A 97 -9.49 -11.90 -0.53
N GLY A 98 -8.33 -12.37 -0.98
CA GLY A 98 -7.95 -12.39 -2.39
C GLY A 98 -7.27 -11.09 -2.81
N PHE A 99 -6.85 -11.04 -4.07
CA PHE A 99 -6.18 -9.89 -4.67
C PHE A 99 -6.55 -9.84 -6.13
N SER A 100 -6.75 -8.65 -6.69
CA SER A 100 -7.03 -8.52 -8.13
C SER A 100 -6.41 -7.26 -8.70
N ALA A 101 -5.87 -7.40 -9.90
CA ALA A 101 -5.19 -6.32 -10.58
C ALA A 101 -5.46 -6.34 -12.09
N CYS A 102 -5.46 -5.16 -12.68
CA CYS A 102 -5.54 -4.95 -14.11
C CYS A 102 -4.26 -4.32 -14.64
N LEU A 103 -3.82 -4.75 -15.81
CA LEU A 103 -2.60 -4.30 -16.45
C LEU A 103 -2.88 -3.97 -17.92
N ARG A 104 -2.32 -2.87 -18.43
CA ARG A 104 -2.33 -2.56 -19.86
C ARG A 104 -1.03 -1.91 -20.32
N THR A 105 -0.75 -1.98 -21.61
CA THR A 105 0.36 -1.27 -22.23
C THR A 105 -0.01 0.19 -22.46
N LEU A 106 0.94 1.08 -22.23
CA LEU A 106 0.85 2.50 -22.53
C LEU A 106 1.97 2.92 -23.47
N LEU A 107 1.63 3.47 -24.64
CA LEU A 107 2.58 4.06 -25.58
C LEU A 107 2.51 5.58 -25.53
N LEU A 108 3.66 6.21 -25.30
CA LEU A 108 3.81 7.66 -25.29
C LEU A 108 4.67 8.11 -26.48
N HIS A 109 4.14 9.03 -27.29
CA HIS A 109 4.87 9.64 -28.41
C HIS A 109 4.35 11.03 -28.74
N GLY A 110 5.23 12.03 -28.74
CA GLY A 110 4.88 13.40 -29.17
C GLY A 110 3.71 14.03 -28.41
N GLY A 111 3.49 13.66 -27.14
CA GLY A 111 2.36 14.11 -26.32
C GLY A 111 1.07 13.29 -26.49
N LEU A 112 1.03 12.33 -27.41
CA LEU A 112 -0.06 11.37 -27.55
C LEU A 112 0.15 10.18 -26.59
N GLN A 113 -0.95 9.72 -26.01
CA GLN A 113 -1.03 8.56 -25.13
C GLN A 113 -2.00 7.56 -25.73
N LEU A 114 -1.49 6.38 -26.08
CA LEU A 114 -2.28 5.27 -26.62
C LEU A 114 -2.19 4.09 -25.66
N SER A 115 -3.30 3.38 -25.45
CA SER A 115 -3.37 2.27 -24.49
C SER A 115 -3.95 1.01 -25.13
N SER A 116 -3.49 -0.16 -24.67
CA SER A 116 -4.14 -1.42 -25.01
C SER A 116 -5.41 -1.65 -24.18
N GLU A 117 -6.11 -2.74 -24.50
CA GLU A 117 -7.10 -3.34 -23.59
C GLU A 117 -6.47 -3.75 -22.25
N TRP A 118 -7.32 -3.81 -21.22
CA TRP A 118 -6.94 -4.27 -19.89
C TRP A 118 -6.88 -5.79 -19.82
N LEU A 119 -5.78 -6.31 -19.28
CA LEU A 119 -5.69 -7.67 -18.79
C LEU A 119 -6.03 -7.68 -17.32
N LYS A 120 -6.83 -8.64 -16.87
CA LYS A 120 -7.19 -8.81 -15.47
C LYS A 120 -6.65 -10.14 -14.98
N GLU A 121 -6.03 -10.13 -13.82
CA GLU A 121 -5.65 -11.33 -13.08
C GLU A 121 -6.13 -11.22 -11.64
N GLU A 122 -6.38 -12.36 -11.00
CA GLU A 122 -6.84 -12.42 -9.62
C GLU A 122 -6.28 -13.63 -8.86
N LEU A 123 -5.99 -13.42 -7.58
CA LEU A 123 -5.74 -14.46 -6.60
C LEU A 123 -7.01 -14.68 -5.80
N PRO A 124 -7.50 -15.93 -5.71
CA PRO A 124 -8.70 -16.22 -4.95
C PRO A 124 -8.47 -15.97 -3.45
N PRO A 125 -9.52 -15.71 -2.67
CA PRO A 125 -9.43 -15.64 -1.22
C PRO A 125 -8.87 -16.93 -0.62
N LEU A 126 -8.11 -16.81 0.48
CA LEU A 126 -7.65 -17.98 1.23
C LEU A 126 -8.84 -18.80 1.75
N PRO A 127 -8.75 -20.13 1.84
CA PRO A 127 -9.87 -20.98 2.23
C PRO A 127 -10.31 -20.73 3.68
N GLY A 128 -11.53 -21.17 4.01
CA GLY A 128 -12.14 -21.03 5.33
C GLY A 128 -13.34 -20.08 5.32
N ALA A 129 -14.32 -20.35 6.16
CA ALA A 129 -15.52 -19.53 6.24
C ALA A 129 -15.22 -18.21 6.99
N PRO A 130 -15.73 -17.04 6.55
CA PRO A 130 -15.36 -15.75 7.13
C PRO A 130 -15.48 -15.66 8.65
N GLU A 131 -16.51 -16.29 9.22
CA GLU A 131 -16.81 -16.34 10.66
C GLU A 131 -15.79 -17.12 11.49
N THR A 132 -14.96 -17.95 10.85
CA THR A 132 -13.87 -18.68 11.52
C THR A 132 -12.61 -17.83 11.70
N SER A 133 -12.52 -16.69 11.00
CA SER A 133 -11.35 -15.81 11.08
C SER A 133 -11.28 -15.10 12.43
N VAL A 134 -10.07 -14.82 12.89
CA VAL A 134 -9.86 -14.03 14.10
C VAL A 134 -10.39 -12.61 13.94
N THR A 135 -10.79 -12.01 15.06
CA THR A 135 -11.30 -10.64 15.11
C THR A 135 -10.54 -9.84 16.18
N ASN A 136 -10.68 -8.51 16.14
CA ASN A 136 -10.08 -7.60 17.11
C ASN A 136 -8.57 -7.80 17.33
N LEU A 137 -7.82 -8.01 16.24
CA LEU A 137 -6.37 -8.04 16.30
C LEU A 137 -5.85 -6.67 16.79
N SER A 138 -5.07 -6.70 17.87
CA SER A 138 -4.34 -5.55 18.38
C SER A 138 -2.90 -5.96 18.62
N CYS A 139 -1.96 -5.18 18.09
CA CYS A 139 -0.54 -5.38 18.30
C CYS A 139 0.10 -4.11 18.86
N VAL A 140 1.10 -4.28 19.70
CA VAL A 140 1.89 -3.21 20.30
C VAL A 140 3.37 -3.59 20.23
N THR A 141 4.21 -2.65 19.84
CA THR A 141 5.66 -2.79 19.92
C THR A 141 6.23 -1.94 21.05
N HIS A 142 7.27 -2.46 21.69
CA HIS A 142 8.01 -1.75 22.73
C HIS A 142 9.51 -1.88 22.49
N LEU A 143 10.22 -0.77 22.57
CA LEU A 143 11.67 -0.78 22.57
C LEU A 143 12.19 -1.22 23.95
N THR A 144 13.02 -2.26 23.98
CA THR A 144 13.59 -2.80 25.21
C THR A 144 14.86 -2.04 25.62
N THR A 145 15.34 -2.30 26.83
CA THR A 145 16.61 -1.72 27.35
C THR A 145 17.84 -2.17 26.57
N SER A 146 17.76 -3.29 25.85
CA SER A 146 18.81 -3.79 24.96
C SER A 146 18.72 -3.21 23.54
N SER A 147 17.90 -2.16 23.33
CA SER A 147 17.65 -1.55 22.02
C SER A 147 17.07 -2.52 20.98
N THR A 148 16.36 -3.55 21.42
CA THR A 148 15.63 -4.47 20.55
C THR A 148 14.14 -4.19 20.63
N VAL A 149 13.40 -4.44 19.56
CA VAL A 149 11.95 -4.28 19.55
C VAL A 149 11.30 -5.59 19.99
N SER A 150 10.41 -5.50 20.98
CA SER A 150 9.48 -6.57 21.34
C SER A 150 8.13 -6.33 20.67
N LEU A 151 7.41 -7.41 20.36
CA LEU A 151 6.09 -7.37 19.74
C LEU A 151 5.11 -8.18 20.57
N HIS A 152 3.98 -7.56 20.91
CA HIS A 152 2.90 -8.19 21.67
C HIS A 152 1.61 -8.06 20.87
N CYS A 153 0.93 -9.18 20.62
CA CYS A 153 -0.31 -9.20 19.86
C CYS A 153 -1.39 -9.98 20.60
N THR A 154 -2.63 -9.51 20.49
CA THR A 154 -3.83 -10.13 21.06
C THR A 154 -4.94 -10.17 20.00
N TRP A 155 -5.79 -11.18 20.06
CA TRP A 155 -6.95 -11.31 19.16
C TRP A 155 -8.07 -12.10 19.84
N LEU A 156 -9.27 -12.02 19.26
CA LEU A 156 -10.41 -12.83 19.63
C LEU A 156 -10.61 -13.96 18.60
N PRO A 157 -10.90 -15.19 19.06
CA PRO A 157 -11.33 -16.28 18.17
C PRO A 157 -12.55 -15.87 17.34
N GLY A 158 -12.63 -16.36 16.10
CA GLY A 158 -13.81 -16.16 15.27
C GLY A 158 -15.07 -16.73 15.91
N GLN A 159 -16.21 -16.05 15.73
CA GLN A 159 -17.49 -16.47 16.33
C GLN A 159 -17.98 -17.82 15.79
N GLY A 160 -17.58 -18.19 14.57
CA GLY A 160 -17.86 -19.50 13.98
C GLY A 160 -16.68 -20.47 14.06
N ALA A 161 -15.59 -20.11 14.74
CA ALA A 161 -14.44 -21.01 14.90
C ALA A 161 -14.79 -22.15 15.88
N PRO A 162 -14.58 -23.42 15.50
CA PRO A 162 -14.75 -24.56 16.40
C PRO A 162 -13.92 -24.44 17.69
N GLU A 163 -14.40 -25.04 18.79
CA GLU A 163 -13.71 -25.00 20.08
C GLU A 163 -12.30 -25.64 20.04
N ASP A 164 -12.07 -26.61 19.15
CA ASP A 164 -10.78 -27.28 18.99
C ASP A 164 -9.75 -26.47 18.17
N THR A 165 -10.11 -25.25 17.76
CA THR A 165 -9.28 -24.44 16.88
C THR A 165 -7.99 -24.01 17.58
N LYS A 166 -6.85 -24.29 16.96
CA LYS A 166 -5.53 -23.76 17.37
C LYS A 166 -5.11 -22.68 16.39
N TYR A 167 -4.77 -21.50 16.90
CA TYR A 167 -4.28 -20.38 16.10
C TYR A 167 -2.75 -20.29 16.17
N PHE A 168 -2.13 -19.88 15.06
CA PHE A 168 -0.69 -19.66 14.98
C PHE A 168 -0.43 -18.29 14.37
N LEU A 169 0.41 -17.49 15.03
CA LEU A 169 0.75 -16.14 14.61
C LEU A 169 2.16 -16.13 14.03
N PHE A 170 2.28 -15.50 12.88
CA PHE A 170 3.54 -15.18 12.21
C PHE A 170 3.63 -13.66 12.04
N TYR A 171 4.81 -13.10 12.28
CA TYR A 171 5.10 -11.74 11.85
C TYR A 171 6.10 -11.75 10.69
N ARG A 172 6.02 -10.73 9.83
CA ARG A 172 7.06 -10.44 8.84
C ARG A 172 7.46 -8.98 8.91
N TYR A 173 8.76 -8.75 8.96
CA TYR A 173 9.38 -7.43 8.79
C TYR A 173 10.44 -7.57 7.70
N GLU A 174 10.28 -6.81 6.62
CA GLU A 174 11.09 -6.95 5.40
C GLU A 174 11.16 -8.41 4.90
N MET A 175 12.35 -9.02 4.95
CA MET A 175 12.69 -10.38 4.55
C MET A 175 12.61 -11.40 5.71
N TYR A 176 12.48 -10.94 6.96
CA TYR A 176 12.42 -11.81 8.12
C TYR A 176 10.98 -12.22 8.39
N THR A 177 10.75 -13.52 8.53
CA THR A 177 9.45 -14.09 8.91
C THR A 177 9.66 -15.06 10.05
N GLU A 178 8.91 -14.90 11.14
CA GLU A 178 9.02 -15.75 12.31
C GLU A 178 7.64 -16.15 12.84
N GLU A 179 7.56 -17.39 13.34
CA GLU A 179 6.41 -17.92 14.06
C GLU A 179 6.55 -17.67 15.55
N CYS A 180 5.47 -17.24 16.19
CA CYS A 180 5.42 -17.05 17.62
C CYS A 180 5.58 -18.36 18.39
N GLN A 181 6.32 -18.32 19.49
CA GLN A 181 6.56 -19.47 20.37
C GLN A 181 5.99 -19.27 21.78
N ASP A 182 5.77 -18.02 22.21
CA ASP A 182 5.26 -17.67 23.53
C ASP A 182 3.81 -17.21 23.42
N TYR A 183 2.89 -18.14 23.68
CA TYR A 183 1.45 -17.91 23.60
C TYR A 183 0.79 -17.92 24.97
N ILE A 184 -0.25 -17.09 25.11
CA ILE A 184 -1.23 -17.21 26.18
C ILE A 184 -2.54 -17.74 25.58
N GLN A 185 -3.12 -18.71 26.28
CA GLN A 185 -4.28 -19.47 25.84
C GLN A 185 -5.54 -19.09 26.61
N ASP A 186 -6.69 -19.23 25.95
CA ASP A 186 -7.99 -19.14 26.59
C ASP A 186 -8.37 -20.46 27.31
N LYS A 187 -9.56 -20.51 27.90
CA LYS A 187 -10.06 -21.68 28.64
C LYS A 187 -10.27 -22.95 27.79
N TRP A 188 -10.21 -22.85 26.47
CA TRP A 188 -10.29 -23.98 25.53
C TRP A 188 -8.91 -24.29 24.92
N ASP A 189 -7.84 -23.84 25.58
CA ASP A 189 -6.45 -23.95 25.13
C ASP A 189 -6.19 -23.30 23.77
N ARG A 190 -7.01 -22.33 23.33
CA ARG A 190 -6.81 -21.65 22.04
C ARG A 190 -5.87 -20.49 22.24
N ASN A 191 -4.84 -20.38 21.39
CA ASN A 191 -3.93 -19.24 21.43
C ASN A 191 -4.71 -17.94 21.11
N ILE A 192 -4.67 -16.96 22.02
CA ILE A 192 -5.36 -15.66 21.89
C ILE A 192 -4.42 -14.47 22.05
N GLU A 193 -3.20 -14.73 22.49
CA GLU A 193 -2.16 -13.74 22.69
C GLU A 193 -0.80 -14.35 22.38
N CYS A 194 0.10 -13.54 21.83
CA CYS A 194 1.45 -13.92 21.45
C CYS A 194 2.45 -12.83 21.84
N ARG A 195 3.65 -13.25 22.28
CA ARG A 195 4.77 -12.37 22.61
C ARG A 195 6.03 -12.77 21.84
N PHE A 196 6.68 -11.78 21.23
CA PHE A 196 8.06 -11.87 20.76
C PHE A 196 8.91 -10.96 21.64
N SER A 197 9.77 -11.55 22.46
CA SER A 197 10.67 -10.80 23.34
C SER A 197 11.73 -10.01 22.57
N VAL A 198 12.14 -10.54 21.42
CA VAL A 198 13.11 -9.93 20.49
C VAL A 198 12.61 -10.17 19.07
N THR A 199 12.66 -9.14 18.23
CA THR A 199 12.27 -9.19 16.82
C THR A 199 13.37 -8.60 15.93
N HIS A 200 13.21 -8.79 14.62
CA HIS A 200 14.01 -8.12 13.59
C HIS A 200 13.48 -6.74 13.19
N ILE A 201 12.46 -6.23 13.87
CA ILE A 201 11.88 -4.91 13.58
C ILE A 201 12.91 -3.84 13.94
N ASP A 202 13.24 -2.99 12.97
CA ASP A 202 14.15 -1.87 13.18
C ASP A 202 13.40 -0.71 13.85
N ALA A 203 13.89 -0.25 15.00
CA ALA A 203 13.26 0.85 15.74
C ALA A 203 13.40 2.21 15.03
N GLU A 204 14.36 2.37 14.12
CA GLU A 204 14.65 3.63 13.45
C GLU A 204 13.85 3.81 12.14
N GLU A 205 13.44 2.71 11.50
CA GLU A 205 12.75 2.70 10.20
C GLU A 205 11.23 2.57 10.34
N LEU A 206 10.57 3.67 10.74
CA LEU A 206 9.12 3.67 11.02
C LEU A 206 8.20 3.55 9.79
N ASP A 207 8.74 3.71 8.58
CA ASP A 207 7.99 3.69 7.32
C ASP A 207 7.74 2.26 6.79
N LYS A 208 8.44 1.27 7.33
CA LYS A 208 8.28 -0.12 6.91
C LYS A 208 7.12 -0.80 7.66
N PRO A 209 6.20 -1.46 6.95
CA PRO A 209 5.06 -2.08 7.59
C PRO A 209 5.45 -3.38 8.31
N VAL A 210 4.90 -3.57 9.51
CA VAL A 210 4.93 -4.86 10.23
C VAL A 210 3.73 -5.68 9.79
N VAL A 211 3.98 -6.81 9.16
CA VAL A 211 2.92 -7.72 8.69
C VAL A 211 2.63 -8.75 9.76
N ILE A 212 1.35 -8.90 10.12
CA ILE A 212 0.86 -9.95 11.00
C ILE A 212 0.00 -10.90 10.19
N HIS A 213 0.28 -12.20 10.31
CA HIS A 213 -0.50 -13.28 9.73
C HIS A 213 -0.92 -14.24 10.84
N ILE A 214 -2.22 -14.48 10.96
CA ILE A 214 -2.76 -15.48 11.89
C ILE A 214 -3.49 -16.52 11.07
N ASN A 215 -3.06 -17.77 11.15
CA ASN A 215 -3.80 -18.90 10.60
C ASN A 215 -4.34 -19.77 11.74
N GLY A 216 -5.07 -20.82 11.39
CA GLY A 216 -5.51 -21.79 12.38
C GLY A 216 -5.81 -23.15 11.78
N SER A 217 -5.90 -24.14 12.66
CA SER A 217 -6.27 -25.50 12.33
C SER A 217 -7.37 -26.00 13.26
N SER A 218 -8.28 -26.79 12.69
CA SER A 218 -9.36 -27.48 13.41
C SER A 218 -9.66 -28.78 12.67
N LYS A 219 -10.18 -29.78 13.39
CA LYS A 219 -10.65 -31.04 12.80
C LYS A 219 -11.97 -30.87 12.05
N TYR A 220 -12.76 -29.84 12.38
CA TYR A 220 -14.15 -29.70 11.95
C TYR A 220 -14.35 -28.67 10.84
N ALA A 221 -13.44 -27.69 10.73
CA ALA A 221 -13.55 -26.64 9.72
C ALA A 221 -12.18 -26.10 9.28
N ALA A 222 -12.12 -25.62 8.04
CA ALA A 222 -11.00 -24.80 7.60
C ALA A 222 -11.12 -23.41 8.24
N ILE A 223 -10.07 -22.96 8.90
CA ILE A 223 -10.02 -21.67 9.58
C ILE A 223 -9.51 -20.61 8.62
N LYS A 224 -10.31 -19.56 8.40
CA LYS A 224 -9.99 -18.45 7.51
C LYS A 224 -8.80 -17.67 8.07
N PRO A 225 -7.63 -17.68 7.40
CA PRO A 225 -6.49 -16.93 7.88
C PRO A 225 -6.78 -15.42 7.84
N PHE A 226 -6.12 -14.67 8.71
CA PHE A 226 -6.19 -13.23 8.79
C PHE A 226 -4.82 -12.63 8.51
N GLN A 227 -4.79 -11.48 7.84
CA GLN A 227 -3.56 -10.72 7.60
C GLN A 227 -3.82 -9.24 7.80
N HIS A 228 -2.91 -8.56 8.47
CA HIS A 228 -2.94 -7.12 8.66
C HIS A 228 -1.53 -6.54 8.51
N LEU A 229 -1.44 -5.32 7.97
CA LEU A 229 -0.20 -4.58 7.85
C LEU A 229 -0.32 -3.35 8.75
N PHE A 230 0.49 -3.30 9.79
CA PHE A 230 0.58 -2.15 10.67
C PHE A 230 1.70 -1.23 10.22
N ASN A 231 1.45 0.07 10.18
CA ASN A 231 2.54 1.04 10.20
C ASN A 231 3.18 0.98 11.59
N GLN A 232 4.51 0.97 11.66
CA GLN A 232 5.21 0.81 12.94
C GLN A 232 4.86 1.92 13.93
N ASN A 233 4.77 3.16 13.45
CA ASN A 233 4.37 4.31 14.26
C ASN A 233 2.95 4.21 14.87
N ALA A 234 2.07 3.38 14.31
CA ALA A 234 0.70 3.21 14.79
C ALA A 234 0.60 2.17 15.91
N ILE A 235 1.60 1.30 16.05
CA ILE A 235 1.65 0.23 17.07
C ILE A 235 2.79 0.42 18.06
N GLU A 236 3.72 1.34 17.81
CA GLU A 236 4.76 1.68 18.77
C GLU A 236 4.16 2.34 20.00
N LYS A 237 4.42 1.72 21.15
CA LYS A 237 4.13 2.32 22.45
C LYS A 237 5.41 2.85 23.07
N VAL A 238 5.53 4.18 23.00
CA VAL A 238 6.67 4.93 23.54
C VAL A 238 6.86 4.61 25.03
N ASN A 239 8.12 4.38 25.41
CA ASN A 239 8.48 4.15 26.80
C ASN A 239 8.21 5.38 27.66
N VAL A 240 7.94 5.17 28.95
CA VAL A 240 7.78 6.28 29.90
C VAL A 240 9.11 7.00 30.14
N PRO A 241 9.09 8.30 30.50
CA PRO A 241 10.29 9.00 30.98
C PRO A 241 10.90 8.29 32.18
N ARG A 242 12.22 8.30 32.28
CA ARG A 242 12.94 7.64 33.38
C ARG A 242 13.33 8.64 34.45
N ASN A 243 13.63 8.16 35.65
CA ASN A 243 14.18 8.96 36.75
C ASN A 243 13.38 10.25 37.00
N VAL A 244 12.05 10.13 37.01
CA VAL A 244 11.15 11.25 37.33
C VAL A 244 11.36 11.61 38.81
N SER A 245 11.84 12.82 39.06
CA SER A 245 12.06 13.34 40.41
C SER A 245 11.36 14.69 40.57
N VAL A 246 10.81 14.92 41.75
CA VAL A 246 10.07 16.15 42.07
C VAL A 246 10.56 16.64 43.42
N PHE A 247 10.98 17.91 43.48
CA PHE A 247 11.42 18.53 44.71
C PHE A 247 10.91 19.97 44.82
N LEU A 248 10.81 20.44 46.06
CA LEU A 248 10.47 21.82 46.36
C LEU A 248 11.75 22.62 46.49
N GLU A 249 11.95 23.53 45.56
CA GLU A 249 13.02 24.52 45.65
C GLU A 249 12.40 25.82 46.14
N GLN A 250 12.63 26.13 47.42
CA GLN A 250 11.98 27.23 48.14
C GLN A 250 10.46 27.05 48.20
N ASN A 251 9.72 27.59 47.23
CA ASN A 251 8.26 27.51 47.10
C ASN A 251 7.81 27.08 45.69
N ASP A 252 8.76 26.77 44.80
CA ASP A 252 8.51 26.29 43.45
C ASP A 252 8.66 24.76 43.39
N LEU A 253 7.81 24.13 42.59
CA LEU A 253 7.89 22.70 42.33
C LEU A 253 8.78 22.46 41.12
N LEU A 254 9.96 21.89 41.33
CA LEU A 254 10.86 21.49 40.25
C LEU A 254 10.71 20.00 39.98
N ALA A 255 10.23 19.68 38.78
CA ALA A 255 10.14 18.32 38.26
C ALA A 255 11.21 18.10 37.19
N THR A 256 11.96 17.01 37.31
CA THR A 256 12.98 16.61 36.33
C THR A 256 12.79 15.16 35.94
N TRP A 257 13.19 14.81 34.71
CA TRP A 257 13.13 13.46 34.19
C TRP A 257 14.18 13.26 33.11
N GLU A 258 14.50 12.01 32.83
CA GLU A 258 15.29 11.59 31.69
C GLU A 258 14.41 11.21 30.49
N LYS A 259 14.98 11.40 29.29
CA LYS A 259 14.37 10.98 28.03
C LYS A 259 14.00 9.48 28.09
N PRO A 260 12.83 9.08 27.56
CA PRO A 260 12.51 7.69 27.32
C PRO A 260 13.58 6.92 26.53
N ILE A 261 13.63 5.61 26.75
CA ILE A 261 14.39 4.69 25.88
C ILE A 261 13.73 4.69 24.50
N SER A 262 14.44 5.27 23.53
CA SER A 262 14.00 5.43 22.16
C SER A 262 15.20 5.88 21.30
N PRO A 263 15.25 5.51 20.00
CA PRO A 263 16.26 6.02 19.08
C PRO A 263 16.14 7.53 18.83
N PHE A 264 14.95 8.12 19.04
CA PHE A 264 14.72 9.53 18.73
C PHE A 264 15.47 10.48 19.67
N PRO A 265 15.95 11.62 19.17
CA PRO A 265 16.62 12.63 20.00
C PRO A 265 15.62 13.34 20.92
N LYS A 266 16.11 14.13 21.90
CA LYS A 266 15.27 14.70 22.99
C LYS A 266 14.20 15.65 22.46
N GLU A 267 14.49 16.33 21.36
CA GLU A 267 13.68 17.36 20.72
C GLU A 267 12.42 16.77 20.05
N CYS A 268 12.36 15.45 19.86
CA CYS A 268 11.19 14.76 19.30
C CYS A 268 10.14 14.38 20.35
N PHE A 269 10.38 14.68 21.63
CA PHE A 269 9.47 14.28 22.71
C PHE A 269 8.71 15.48 23.26
N GLU A 270 7.39 15.35 23.24
CA GLU A 270 6.48 16.19 24.03
C GLU A 270 6.11 15.44 25.31
N TYR A 271 6.00 16.18 26.42
CA TYR A 271 5.76 15.61 27.75
C TYR A 271 4.51 16.23 28.35
N GLU A 272 3.64 15.39 28.89
CA GLU A 272 2.55 15.81 29.77
C GLU A 272 2.94 15.51 31.23
N PHE A 273 2.80 16.49 32.12
CA PHE A 273 3.12 16.35 33.53
C PHE A 273 1.86 16.57 34.38
N TYR A 274 1.42 15.52 35.07
CA TYR A 274 0.21 15.57 35.89
C TYR A 274 0.56 15.72 37.37
N LEU A 275 0.09 16.81 37.98
CA LEU A 275 0.22 17.04 39.42
C LEU A 275 -1.12 16.82 40.13
N PHE A 276 -1.14 15.97 41.15
CA PHE A 276 -2.33 15.70 41.95
C PHE A 276 -2.12 16.08 43.41
N ASN A 277 -2.93 17.03 43.90
CA ASN A 277 -2.91 17.43 45.30
C ASN A 277 -3.88 16.57 46.10
N TRP A 278 -3.34 15.62 46.86
CA TRP A 278 -4.11 14.70 47.70
C TRP A 278 -4.91 15.38 48.84
N LYS A 279 -4.52 16.59 49.27
CA LYS A 279 -5.22 17.31 50.35
C LYS A 279 -6.42 18.11 49.86
N SER A 280 -6.32 18.72 48.68
CA SER A 280 -7.42 19.51 48.10
C SER A 280 -8.28 18.72 47.10
N GLY A 281 -7.81 17.54 46.66
CA GLY A 281 -8.46 16.75 45.61
C GLY A 281 -8.33 17.36 44.20
N ASN A 282 -7.58 18.45 44.05
CA ASN A 282 -7.45 19.17 42.79
C ASN A 282 -6.36 18.55 41.90
N LYS A 283 -6.68 18.41 40.61
CA LYS A 283 -5.77 17.99 39.54
C LYS A 283 -5.31 19.23 38.75
N GLN A 284 -4.00 19.36 38.55
CA GLN A 284 -3.42 20.30 37.59
C GLN A 284 -2.80 19.50 36.45
N VAL A 285 -3.10 19.92 35.22
CA VAL A 285 -2.55 19.39 33.96
C VAL A 285 -1.60 20.43 33.40
#